data_AF-A0A3A6TQT3-F1
#
_entry.id   AF-A0A3A6TQT3-F1
#
_cell.length_a   1.000
_cell.length_b   1.000
_cell.length_c   1.000
_cell.angle_alpha   90.00
_cell.angle_beta   90.00
_cell.angle_gamma   90.00
#
_symmetry.space_group_name_H-M   'P 1'
#
loop_
_entity.id
_entity.type
_entity.pdbx_description
1 polymer ?
#
loop_
_entity_poly.entity_id
_entity_poly.type
_entity_poly.pdbx_seq_one_letter_code
_entity_poly.pdbx_strand_id
1 'polypeptide(L)'
;MYKVVVERYEALSNEIIKQLLELNHQIPELESGLTESEITQRLSGKSILILIAKVEGEIAGFKLGYQQDSTLFYSWLGGVAQDYRGLGIAKLLLNEQEKWAKAQDYQWLQVKTKNCYLAMLSMLVNHRYNIIEFADKHSDASQNKLLLEKML
;
A
#
# COMPACT_ATOMS: atom_id res chain seq x y z
N MET A 1 -1.59 20.79 -16.45
CA MET A 1 -1.65 20.28 -15.06
C MET A 1 -2.72 19.22 -15.07
N TYR A 2 -2.37 17.96 -14.75
CA TYR A 2 -3.35 16.89 -14.71
C TYR A 2 -4.08 16.90 -13.36
N LYS A 3 -5.36 16.53 -13.35
CA LYS A 3 -6.19 16.42 -12.15
C LYS A 3 -5.98 15.06 -11.52
N VAL A 4 -5.56 15.06 -10.25
CA VAL A 4 -5.47 13.85 -9.42
C VAL A 4 -6.54 13.88 -8.35
N VAL A 5 -7.30 12.79 -8.21
CA VAL A 5 -8.31 12.59 -7.15
C VAL A 5 -7.95 11.33 -6.38
N VAL A 6 -8.06 11.37 -5.05
CA VAL A 6 -7.93 10.18 -4.21
C VAL A 6 -9.27 9.87 -3.59
N GLU A 7 -9.81 8.71 -3.91
CA GLU A 7 -11.02 8.15 -3.29
C GLU A 7 -10.60 7.31 -2.08
N ARG A 8 -11.36 7.44 -0.99
CA ARG A 8 -11.10 6.78 0.30
C ARG A 8 -12.28 5.91 0.69
N TYR A 9 -11.98 4.70 1.14
CA TYR A 9 -12.94 3.75 1.67
C TYR A 9 -12.41 3.11 2.96
N GLU A 10 -13.29 2.92 3.94
CA GLU A 10 -12.99 2.29 5.24
C GLU A 10 -13.83 1.04 5.48
N ALA A 11 -14.56 0.60 4.46
CA ALA A 11 -15.35 -0.63 4.48
C ALA A 11 -15.17 -1.34 3.13
N LEU A 12 -15.19 -2.67 3.16
CA LEU A 12 -15.18 -3.49 1.96
C LEU A 12 -16.57 -3.55 1.34
N SER A 13 -16.60 -3.55 0.02
CA SER A 13 -17.78 -3.89 -0.78
C SER A 13 -17.32 -4.72 -1.98
N ASN A 14 -18.23 -5.49 -2.57
CA ASN A 14 -17.92 -6.30 -3.76
C ASN A 14 -17.39 -5.43 -4.92
N GLU A 15 -17.88 -4.20 -5.04
CA GLU A 15 -17.41 -3.24 -6.04
C GLU A 15 -15.96 -2.81 -5.79
N ILE A 16 -15.60 -2.52 -4.53
CA ILE A 16 -14.22 -2.15 -4.18
C ILE A 16 -13.27 -3.34 -4.39
N ILE A 17 -13.68 -4.55 -4.02
CA ILE A 17 -12.89 -5.77 -4.23
C ILE A 17 -12.61 -5.95 -5.72
N LYS A 18 -13.64 -5.81 -6.56
CA LYS A 18 -13.51 -5.92 -8.01
C LYS A 18 -12.51 -4.90 -8.57
N GLN A 19 -12.62 -3.62 -8.16
CA GLN A 19 -11.68 -2.58 -8.57
C GLN A 19 -10.24 -2.89 -8.12
N LEU A 20 -10.05 -3.37 -6.88
CA LEU A 20 -8.71 -3.75 -6.39
C LEU A 20 -8.10 -4.89 -7.20
N LEU A 21 -8.89 -5.90 -7.57
CA LEU A 21 -8.43 -7.02 -8.40
C LEU A 21 -8.07 -6.58 -9.82
N GLU A 22 -8.94 -5.76 -10.44
CA GLU A 22 -8.67 -5.18 -11.77
C GLU A 22 -7.38 -4.34 -11.78
N LEU A 23 -7.17 -3.53 -10.74
CA LEU A 23 -5.95 -2.73 -10.60
C LEU A 23 -4.70 -3.56 -10.35
N ASN A 24 -4.82 -4.63 -9.55
CA ASN A 24 -3.70 -5.51 -9.29
C ASN A 24 -3.19 -6.15 -10.59
N HIS A 25 -4.09 -6.53 -11.51
CA HIS A 25 -3.71 -7.07 -12.82
C HIS A 25 -2.97 -6.08 -13.72
N GLN A 26 -3.14 -4.77 -13.51
CA GLN A 26 -2.42 -3.74 -14.28
C GLN A 26 -1.02 -3.43 -13.73
N ILE A 27 -0.62 -4.08 -12.63
CA ILE A 27 0.66 -3.83 -11.95
C ILE A 27 1.43 -5.16 -11.88
N PRO A 28 2.25 -5.48 -12.89
CA PRO A 28 2.94 -6.77 -13.00
C PRO A 28 3.78 -7.12 -11.75
N GLU A 29 4.34 -6.13 -11.06
CA GLU A 29 5.15 -6.36 -9.85
C GLU A 29 4.33 -6.83 -8.64
N LEU A 30 3.01 -6.65 -8.69
CA LEU A 30 2.05 -7.16 -7.70
C LEU A 30 1.38 -8.47 -8.15
N GLU A 31 1.79 -9.05 -9.29
CA GLU A 31 1.37 -10.40 -9.68
C GLU A 31 1.97 -11.44 -8.73
N SER A 32 1.32 -11.59 -7.58
CA SER A 32 1.38 -12.80 -6.78
C SER A 32 0.05 -12.96 -6.05
N GLY A 33 -0.92 -13.59 -6.70
CA GLY A 33 -2.01 -14.31 -6.03
C GLY A 33 -2.97 -13.47 -5.17
N LEU A 34 -3.14 -12.17 -5.43
CA LEU A 34 -4.22 -11.42 -4.78
C LEU A 34 -5.56 -11.99 -5.25
N THR A 35 -6.34 -12.54 -4.32
CA THR A 35 -7.68 -13.06 -4.60
C THR A 35 -8.70 -12.35 -3.74
N GLU A 36 -9.97 -12.38 -4.14
CA GLU A 36 -11.08 -11.92 -3.29
C GLU A 36 -11.04 -12.58 -1.91
N SER A 37 -10.72 -13.87 -1.83
CA SER A 37 -10.60 -14.58 -0.55
C SER A 37 -9.47 -14.01 0.32
N GLU A 38 -8.31 -13.72 -0.26
CA GLU A 38 -7.17 -13.15 0.49
C GLU A 38 -7.50 -11.74 1.00
N ILE A 39 -8.13 -10.92 0.16
CA ILE A 39 -8.60 -9.58 0.54
C ILE A 39 -9.59 -9.69 1.70
N THR A 40 -10.62 -10.52 1.55
CA THR A 40 -11.67 -10.70 2.56
C THR A 40 -11.10 -11.24 3.87
N GLN A 41 -10.25 -12.27 3.81
CA GLN A 41 -9.66 -12.87 5.00
C GLN A 41 -8.78 -11.88 5.77
N ARG A 42 -8.01 -11.03 5.08
CA ARG A 42 -7.14 -10.07 5.76
C ARG A 42 -7.86 -8.87 6.32
N LEU A 43 -8.91 -8.40 5.67
CA LEU A 43 -9.54 -7.12 5.94
C LEU A 43 -10.84 -7.24 6.76
N SER A 44 -11.53 -8.38 6.69
CA SER A 44 -12.80 -8.57 7.41
C SER A 44 -12.62 -8.47 8.93
N GLY A 45 -13.54 -7.75 9.58
CA GLY A 45 -13.54 -7.56 11.04
C GLY A 45 -12.44 -6.63 11.57
N LYS A 46 -11.72 -5.92 10.69
CA LYS A 46 -10.67 -4.95 11.09
C LYS A 46 -11.03 -3.54 10.64
N SER A 47 -10.44 -2.56 11.31
CA SER A 47 -10.36 -1.19 10.77
C SER A 47 -9.43 -1.21 9.57
N ILE A 48 -9.91 -0.71 8.43
CA ILE A 48 -9.18 -0.75 7.16
C ILE A 48 -9.16 0.62 6.50
N LEU A 49 -8.16 0.84 5.65
CA LEU A 49 -8.14 1.96 4.72
C LEU A 49 -7.82 1.45 3.33
N ILE A 50 -8.63 1.88 2.37
CA ILE A 50 -8.43 1.64 0.94
C ILE A 50 -8.44 2.99 0.25
N LEU A 51 -7.36 3.30 -0.46
CA LEU A 51 -7.17 4.52 -1.23
C LEU A 51 -7.04 4.15 -2.71
N ILE A 52 -7.82 4.82 -3.57
CA ILE A 52 -7.75 4.67 -5.02
C ILE A 52 -7.43 6.04 -5.61
N ALA A 53 -6.30 6.16 -6.30
CA ALA A 53 -5.91 7.37 -7.01
C ALA A 53 -6.38 7.31 -8.46
N LYS A 54 -7.01 8.40 -8.93
CA LYS A 54 -7.42 8.61 -10.31
C LYS A 54 -6.71 9.81 -10.92
N VAL A 55 -6.22 9.68 -12.14
CA VAL A 55 -5.62 10.75 -12.95
C VAL A 55 -6.52 10.97 -14.16
N GLU A 56 -7.07 12.18 -14.32
CA GLU A 56 -8.05 12.48 -15.39
C GLU A 56 -9.27 11.54 -15.39
N GLY A 57 -9.66 11.03 -14.22
CA GLY A 57 -10.78 10.09 -14.06
C GLY A 57 -10.41 8.62 -14.22
N GLU A 58 -9.24 8.32 -14.81
CA GLU A 58 -8.72 6.97 -14.97
C GLU A 58 -7.97 6.51 -13.73
N ILE A 59 -8.11 5.24 -13.37
CA ILE A 59 -7.44 4.73 -12.17
C ILE A 59 -5.94 4.60 -12.42
N ALA A 60 -5.16 5.25 -11.56
CA ALA A 60 -3.71 5.35 -11.67
C ALA A 60 -2.97 4.48 -10.64
N GLY A 61 -3.58 4.18 -9.50
CA GLY A 61 -2.95 3.37 -8.48
C GLY A 61 -3.82 3.24 -7.24
N PHE A 62 -3.38 2.39 -6.32
CA PHE A 62 -4.10 2.16 -5.07
C PHE A 62 -3.13 1.91 -3.92
N LYS A 63 -3.65 2.05 -2.70
CA LYS A 63 -2.95 1.68 -1.47
C LYS A 63 -3.97 1.23 -0.44
N LEU A 64 -3.74 0.07 0.16
CA LEU A 64 -4.62 -0.52 1.14
C LEU A 64 -3.85 -0.98 2.37
N GLY A 65 -4.49 -0.91 3.51
CA GLY A 65 -3.94 -1.33 4.79
C GLY A 65 -5.03 -1.69 5.79
N TYR A 66 -4.62 -2.28 6.90
CA TYR A 66 -5.52 -2.69 7.97
C TYR A 66 -4.83 -2.60 9.33
N GLN A 67 -5.65 -2.50 10.36
CA GLN A 67 -5.23 -2.55 11.75
C GLN A 67 -4.58 -3.90 12.08
N GLN A 68 -3.35 -3.86 12.61
CA GLN A 68 -2.69 -5.07 13.10
C GLN A 68 -2.88 -5.23 14.62
N ASP A 69 -2.83 -4.13 15.37
CA ASP A 69 -3.16 -4.06 16.80
C ASP A 69 -3.73 -2.66 17.17
N SER A 70 -3.91 -2.37 18.45
CA SER A 70 -4.49 -1.10 18.91
C SER A 70 -3.67 0.14 18.55
N THR A 71 -2.38 -0.01 18.24
CA THR A 71 -1.45 1.10 17.98
C THR A 71 -0.77 1.03 16.61
N LEU A 72 -0.87 -0.11 15.93
CA LEU A 72 -0.18 -0.37 14.67
C LEU A 72 -1.14 -0.54 13.50
N PHE A 73 -0.92 0.29 12.47
CA PHE A 73 -1.54 0.12 11.17
C PHE A 73 -0.55 -0.49 10.16
N TYR A 74 -0.98 -1.54 9.46
CA TYR A 74 -0.15 -2.21 8.46
C TYR A 74 -0.53 -1.76 7.05
N SER A 75 0.39 -1.08 6.38
CA SER A 75 0.35 -0.74 4.95
C SER A 75 0.60 -2.00 4.12
N TRP A 76 -0.44 -2.78 3.85
CA TRP A 76 -0.30 -4.10 3.26
C TRP A 76 0.10 -4.08 1.78
N LEU A 77 -0.72 -3.49 0.92
CA LEU A 77 -0.57 -3.62 -0.53
C LEU A 77 -0.81 -2.28 -1.23
N GLY A 78 -0.13 -2.06 -2.33
CA GLY A 78 -0.35 -0.88 -3.15
C GLY A 78 0.65 -0.77 -4.28
N GLY A 79 0.25 -0.05 -5.31
CA GLY A 79 1.07 0.17 -6.49
C GLY A 79 0.47 1.22 -7.40
N VAL A 80 1.22 1.56 -8.44
CA VAL A 80 0.84 2.55 -9.46
C VAL A 80 1.00 1.87 -10.81
N ALA A 81 -0.06 1.96 -11.62
CA ALA A 81 -0.07 1.47 -12.99
C ALA A 81 1.06 2.13 -13.79
N GLN A 82 1.65 1.37 -14.71
CA GLN A 82 2.92 1.72 -15.36
C GLN A 82 2.91 3.12 -16.00
N ASP A 83 1.81 3.46 -16.69
CA ASP A 83 1.65 4.72 -17.42
C ASP A 83 1.55 5.96 -16.51
N TYR A 84 1.26 5.75 -15.22
CA TYR A 84 1.11 6.83 -14.23
C TYR A 84 2.30 6.95 -13.27
N ARG A 85 3.37 6.18 -13.52
CA ARG A 85 4.61 6.28 -12.73
C ARG A 85 5.33 7.59 -13.00
N GLY A 86 6.12 8.04 -12.02
CA GLY A 86 6.81 9.33 -12.09
C GLY A 86 5.93 10.55 -11.82
N LEU A 87 4.60 10.40 -11.76
CA LEU A 87 3.65 11.50 -11.49
C LEU A 87 3.46 11.80 -9.98
N GLY A 88 4.18 11.11 -9.10
CA GLY A 88 4.10 11.28 -7.65
C GLY A 88 2.94 10.55 -6.97
N ILE A 89 2.17 9.71 -7.68
CA ILE A 89 0.97 9.03 -7.17
C ILE A 89 1.27 8.14 -5.95
N ALA A 90 2.35 7.35 -5.96
CA ALA A 90 2.70 6.49 -4.84
C ALA A 90 2.98 7.29 -3.55
N LYS A 91 3.66 8.44 -3.70
CA LYS A 91 3.94 9.37 -2.59
C LYS A 91 2.67 10.03 -2.08
N LEU A 92 1.78 10.46 -2.99
CA LEU A 92 0.48 11.00 -2.62
C LEU A 92 -0.32 10.00 -1.77
N LEU A 93 -0.45 8.75 -2.25
CA LEU A 93 -1.15 7.69 -1.54
C LEU A 93 -0.51 7.35 -0.19
N LEU A 94 0.82 7.32 -0.09
CA LEU A 94 1.53 7.11 1.17
C LEU A 94 1.19 8.21 2.18
N ASN A 95 1.28 9.47 1.77
CA ASN A 95 0.99 10.61 2.65
C ASN A 95 -0.46 10.63 3.13
N GLU A 96 -1.42 10.30 2.26
CA GLU A 96 -2.83 10.22 2.65
C GLU A 96 -3.08 9.08 3.65
N GLN A 97 -2.41 7.94 3.49
CA GLN A 97 -2.50 6.85 4.46
C GLN A 97 -1.85 7.21 5.81
N GLU A 98 -0.69 7.88 5.82
CA GLU A 98 -0.05 8.36 7.06
C GLU A 98 -0.96 9.34 7.81
N LYS A 99 -1.54 10.32 7.10
CA LYS A 99 -2.48 11.29 7.68
C LYS A 99 -3.69 10.60 8.29
N TRP A 100 -4.28 9.65 7.55
CA TRP A 100 -5.42 8.89 8.03
C TRP A 100 -5.06 8.09 9.28
N ALA A 101 -3.96 7.34 9.24
CA ALA A 101 -3.56 6.48 10.35
C ALA A 101 -3.31 7.29 11.63
N LYS A 102 -2.66 8.45 11.51
CA LYS A 102 -2.47 9.38 12.62
C LYS A 102 -3.81 9.91 13.18
N ALA A 103 -4.77 10.20 12.30
CA ALA A 103 -6.10 10.66 12.71
C ALA A 103 -6.96 9.56 13.34
N GLN A 104 -6.56 8.29 13.23
CA GLN A 104 -7.16 7.14 13.92
C GLN A 104 -6.39 6.75 15.19
N ASP A 105 -5.51 7.62 15.69
CA ASP A 105 -4.67 7.42 16.88
C ASP A 105 -3.67 6.25 16.79
N TYR A 106 -3.38 5.73 15.59
CA TYR A 106 -2.28 4.80 15.40
C TYR A 106 -0.94 5.53 15.64
N GLN A 107 -0.06 4.86 16.38
CA GLN A 107 1.28 5.37 16.70
C GLN A 107 2.31 4.94 15.66
N TRP A 108 2.06 3.79 15.02
CA TRP A 108 3.02 3.15 14.11
C TRP A 108 2.37 2.76 12.80
N LEU A 109 3.18 2.86 11.74
CA LEU A 109 2.84 2.37 10.41
C LEU A 109 3.94 1.40 9.96
N GLN A 110 3.56 0.17 9.63
CA GLN A 110 4.49 -0.84 9.11
C GLN A 110 4.19 -1.20 7.67
N VAL A 111 5.23 -1.54 6.92
CA VAL A 111 5.16 -1.95 5.52
C VAL A 111 6.25 -2.98 5.24
N LYS A 112 5.95 -3.94 4.36
CA LYS A 112 6.96 -4.88 3.86
C LYS A 112 7.28 -4.58 2.40
N THR A 113 8.55 -4.67 2.04
CA THR A 113 9.01 -4.58 0.64
C THR A 113 10.18 -5.53 0.41
N LYS A 114 10.51 -5.83 -0.85
CA LYS A 114 11.70 -6.63 -1.20
C LYS A 114 12.83 -5.72 -1.65
N ASN A 115 14.08 -6.18 -1.49
CA ASN A 115 15.27 -5.46 -1.95
C ASN A 115 15.24 -5.11 -3.45
N CYS A 116 14.66 -5.98 -4.29
CA CYS A 116 14.53 -5.75 -5.73
C CYS A 116 13.59 -4.57 -6.09
N TYR A 117 12.69 -4.15 -5.20
CA TYR A 117 11.79 -3.02 -5.41
C TYR A 117 12.42 -1.70 -4.94
N LEU A 118 13.55 -1.33 -5.55
CA LEU A 118 14.38 -0.19 -5.13
C LEU A 118 13.60 1.12 -5.05
N ALA A 119 12.70 1.40 -6.00
CA ALA A 119 11.88 2.61 -5.97
C ALA A 119 10.97 2.70 -4.73
N MET A 120 10.38 1.57 -4.31
CA MET A 120 9.58 1.48 -3.09
C MET A 120 10.47 1.66 -1.85
N LEU A 121 11.59 0.93 -1.79
CA LEU A 121 12.52 1.02 -0.67
C LEU A 121 13.07 2.44 -0.50
N SER A 122 13.54 3.07 -1.57
CA SER A 122 14.00 4.47 -1.57
C SER A 122 12.89 5.42 -1.14
N MET A 123 11.66 5.24 -1.63
CA MET A 123 10.53 6.07 -1.22
C MET A 123 10.29 5.97 0.29
N LEU A 124 10.24 4.75 0.85
CA LEU A 124 9.99 4.53 2.27
C LEU A 124 11.09 5.15 3.15
N VAL A 125 12.36 4.91 2.81
CA VAL A 125 13.50 5.51 3.54
C VAL A 125 13.47 7.04 3.46
N ASN A 126 13.17 7.61 2.29
CA ASN A 126 13.02 9.06 2.13
C ASN A 126 11.85 9.64 2.95
N HIS A 127 10.85 8.83 3.29
CA HIS A 127 9.73 9.21 4.16
C HIS A 127 9.96 8.82 5.63
N ARG A 128 11.21 8.54 6.02
CA ARG A 128 11.64 8.23 7.40
C ARG A 128 11.10 6.92 7.96
N TYR A 129 10.83 5.94 7.10
CA TYR A 129 10.66 4.57 7.55
C TYR A 129 12.03 3.96 7.87
N ASN A 130 12.15 3.35 9.04
CA ASN A 130 13.33 2.60 9.47
C ASN A 130 13.19 1.14 9.05
N ILE A 131 14.26 0.54 8.54
CA ILE A 131 14.33 -0.91 8.34
C ILE A 131 14.58 -1.55 9.70
N ILE A 132 13.69 -2.42 10.14
CA ILE A 132 13.76 -3.02 11.49
C ILE A 132 13.99 -4.53 11.48
N GLU A 133 13.64 -5.22 10.40
CA GLU A 133 13.78 -6.68 10.33
C GLU A 133 13.88 -7.20 8.89
N PHE A 134 14.47 -8.38 8.74
CA PHE A 134 14.24 -9.23 7.59
C PHE A 134 12.97 -10.07 7.84
N ALA A 135 11.86 -9.69 7.21
CA ALA A 135 10.63 -10.46 7.25
C ALA A 135 10.73 -11.81 6.53
N ASP A 136 11.64 -11.92 5.54
CA ASP A 136 11.98 -13.17 4.87
C ASP A 136 13.40 -13.08 4.28
N LYS A 137 14.19 -14.13 4.45
CA LYS A 137 15.57 -14.21 3.93
C LYS A 137 15.67 -15.25 2.83
N HIS A 138 16.19 -14.84 1.70
CA HIS A 138 16.45 -15.68 0.54
C HIS A 138 17.95 -15.83 0.30
N SER A 139 18.33 -16.88 -0.43
CA SER A 139 19.71 -17.08 -0.90
C SER A 139 20.13 -15.96 -1.86
N ASP A 140 19.20 -15.49 -2.71
CA ASP A 140 19.34 -14.26 -3.46
C ASP A 140 18.96 -13.06 -2.58
N ALA A 141 19.95 -12.24 -2.22
CA ALA A 141 19.77 -11.06 -1.40
C ALA A 141 18.80 -10.03 -2.02
N SER A 142 18.62 -10.02 -3.35
CA SER A 142 17.64 -9.15 -4.03
C SER A 142 16.19 -9.50 -3.65
N GLN A 143 15.93 -10.76 -3.26
CA GLN A 143 14.60 -11.24 -2.92
C GLN A 143 14.26 -11.10 -1.43
N ASN A 144 15.24 -10.75 -0.59
CA ASN A 144 15.03 -10.51 0.84
C ASN A 144 13.87 -9.54 1.06
N LYS A 145 12.93 -9.94 1.91
CA LYS A 145 11.80 -9.10 2.31
C LYS A 145 12.17 -8.37 3.59
N LEU A 146 12.09 -7.05 3.56
CA LEU A 146 12.34 -6.16 4.66
C LEU A 146 11.01 -5.75 5.31
N LEU A 147 11.00 -5.67 6.63
CA LEU A 147 9.98 -4.94 7.39
C LEU A 147 10.52 -3.55 7.69
N LEU A 148 9.73 -2.53 7.34
CA LEU A 148 10.02 -1.15 7.66
C LEU A 148 8.89 -0.56 8.50
N GLU A 149 9.24 0.35 9.40
CA GLU A 149 8.28 1.02 10.27
C GLU A 149 8.54 2.51 10.40
N LYS A 150 7.49 3.26 10.72
CA LYS A 150 7.54 4.69 10.99
C LYS A 150 6.62 5.03 12.16
N MET A 151 7.10 5.87 13.06
CA MET A 151 6.28 6.52 14.09
C MET A 151 5.52 7.69 13.47
N LEU A 152 4.22 7.81 13.75
CA LEU A 152 3.31 8.78 13.12
C LEU A 152 3.17 10.12 13.85
#